data_AF-A0A7C1G4L2-F1
#
_entry.id   AF-A0A7C1G4L2-F1
#
_cell.length_a   1.000
_cell.length_b   1.000
_cell.length_c   1.000
_cell.angle_alpha   90.00
_cell.angle_beta   90.00
_cell.angle_gamma   90.00
#
_symmetry.space_group_name_H-M   'P 1'
#
loop_
_entity.id
_entity.type
_entity.pdbx_description
1 polymer ?
#
loop_
_entity_poly.entity_id
_entity_poly.type
_entity_poly.pdbx_seq_one_letter_code
_entity_poly.pdbx_strand_id
1 'polypeptide(L)'
;MKTHSNDRYDFKAIEAKWQKRWLDNQPYRVTPEPDREKYYVLEMFPYPSGRIHMGHVRNYSIGDVIARYKRMQGFNVIHPMGWDAFGLPAENAALKHGIHPASWTYDNIAYMREQLRAMGLSYDWDRELATCDPDYYRWEQLIFLKMMAKGLAYRRETTVNWCDSCQTVLAREQVIDGCCWRCDQQVVPRTMSGWFFKITAYADELLEGLETLTGWPEKVVTMQRNWIGRSQGLACDFRIENHDQVLTIFTTRPDTIFGVTFMSVAVEHPLIEQLISGTEYESRVRDFIRKALVEKQRMALDAEPEKHGVFTGAYCLNPFNGERVPIFVADFV
;
A
#
# COMPACT_ATOMS: atom_id res chain seq x y z
N MET A 1 -35.93 6.95 60.34
CA MET A 1 -35.22 7.89 59.46
C MET A 1 -34.31 7.06 58.56
N LYS A 2 -34.78 6.67 57.38
CA LYS A 2 -33.99 5.87 56.42
C LYS A 2 -33.26 6.84 55.49
N THR A 3 -31.97 7.04 55.69
CA THR A 3 -31.10 7.71 54.73
C THR A 3 -30.87 6.76 53.56
N HIS A 4 -31.66 6.91 52.50
CA HIS A 4 -31.32 6.36 51.20
C HIS A 4 -30.08 7.11 50.71
N SER A 5 -28.88 6.53 50.85
CA SER A 5 -27.73 7.05 50.12
C SER A 5 -28.05 6.89 48.64
N ASN A 6 -28.03 8.01 47.93
CA ASN A 6 -28.13 8.03 46.49
C ASN A 6 -26.72 7.74 45.93
N ASP A 7 -26.13 6.60 46.30
CA ASP A 7 -24.76 6.18 45.95
C ASP A 7 -24.71 5.70 44.48
N ARG A 8 -25.14 6.55 43.56
CA ARG A 8 -24.99 6.32 42.13
C ARG A 8 -23.53 6.59 41.75
N TYR A 9 -22.90 5.65 41.06
CA TYR A 9 -21.55 5.83 40.52
C TYR A 9 -21.50 7.07 39.60
N ASP A 10 -20.89 8.16 40.10
CA ASP A 10 -20.69 9.39 39.36
C ASP A 10 -19.38 9.32 38.56
N PHE A 11 -19.47 8.68 37.39
CA PHE A 11 -18.34 8.52 36.49
C PHE A 11 -17.74 9.86 36.06
N LYS A 12 -18.55 10.92 35.90
CA LYS A 12 -18.05 12.24 35.45
C LYS A 12 -17.10 12.84 36.47
N ALA A 13 -17.47 12.82 37.75
CA ALA A 13 -16.61 13.33 38.81
C ALA A 13 -15.35 12.48 39.01
N ILE A 14 -15.49 11.15 38.89
CA ILE A 14 -14.39 10.20 39.10
C ILE A 14 -13.37 10.27 37.95
N GLU A 15 -13.82 10.26 36.70
CA GLU A 15 -12.97 10.35 35.51
C GLU A 15 -12.17 11.65 35.51
N ALA A 16 -12.84 12.79 35.70
CA ALA A 16 -12.18 14.11 35.73
C ALA A 16 -11.10 14.19 36.82
N LYS A 17 -11.38 13.64 38.01
CA LYS A 17 -10.41 13.58 39.12
C LYS A 17 -9.16 12.79 38.75
N TRP A 18 -9.31 11.58 38.22
CA TRP A 18 -8.18 10.70 37.94
C TRP A 18 -7.40 11.12 36.71
N GLN A 19 -8.07 11.56 35.64
CA GLN A 19 -7.43 12.08 34.44
C GLN A 19 -6.57 13.30 34.76
N LYS A 20 -7.09 14.26 35.55
CA LYS A 20 -6.31 15.40 36.02
C LYS A 20 -5.07 14.95 36.80
N ARG A 21 -5.25 14.02 37.75
CA ARG A 21 -4.12 13.48 38.54
C ARG A 21 -3.05 12.85 37.64
N TRP A 22 -3.43 12.11 36.61
CA TRP A 22 -2.46 11.49 35.70
C TRP A 22 -1.78 12.52 34.79
N LEU A 23 -2.49 13.54 34.32
CA LEU A 23 -1.88 14.63 33.56
C LEU A 23 -0.84 15.40 34.40
N ASP A 24 -1.20 15.75 35.64
CA ASP A 24 -0.34 16.53 36.54
C ASP A 24 0.92 15.75 36.97
N ASN A 25 0.80 14.43 37.20
CA ASN A 25 1.91 13.60 37.70
C ASN A 25 2.70 12.88 36.59
N GLN A 26 2.22 12.94 35.34
CA GLN A 26 2.81 12.27 34.18
C GLN A 26 3.30 10.82 34.44
N PRO A 27 2.49 9.92 35.06
CA PRO A 27 2.95 8.60 35.49
C PRO A 27 3.25 7.65 34.33
N TYR A 28 2.89 8.04 33.11
CA TYR A 28 3.08 7.26 31.89
C TYR A 28 4.32 7.69 31.10
N ARG A 29 4.94 8.81 31.47
CA ARG A 29 6.22 9.26 30.93
C ARG A 29 7.26 8.15 31.09
N VAL A 30 7.98 7.86 30.02
CA VAL A 30 8.97 6.77 30.02
C VAL A 30 10.38 7.27 29.71
N THR A 31 11.32 6.85 30.54
CA THR A 31 12.76 7.07 30.34
C THR A 31 13.49 5.73 30.25
N PRO A 32 14.70 5.68 29.69
CA PRO A 32 15.51 4.46 29.72
C PRO A 32 15.81 4.03 31.16
N GLU A 33 15.33 2.85 31.55
CA GLU A 33 15.55 2.25 32.87
C GLU A 33 16.18 0.86 32.67
N PRO A 34 17.53 0.73 32.73
CA PRO A 34 18.23 -0.50 32.39
C PRO A 34 17.85 -1.71 33.26
N ASP A 35 17.43 -1.47 34.50
CA ASP A 35 17.09 -2.51 35.48
C ASP A 35 15.65 -3.05 35.33
N ARG A 36 14.88 -2.52 34.38
CA ARG A 36 13.51 -2.97 34.11
C ARG A 36 13.40 -3.53 32.70
N GLU A 37 12.68 -4.63 32.58
CA GLU A 37 12.38 -5.22 31.29
C GLU A 37 11.52 -4.26 30.45
N LYS A 38 11.98 -3.93 29.25
CA LYS A 38 11.27 -3.01 28.35
C LYS A 38 10.04 -3.67 27.74
N TYR A 39 9.00 -2.90 27.48
CA TYR A 39 7.86 -3.33 26.69
C TYR A 39 7.37 -2.17 25.82
N TYR A 40 7.17 -2.40 24.52
CA TYR A 40 6.64 -1.40 23.60
C TYR A 40 5.26 -1.84 23.12
N VAL A 41 4.22 -1.13 23.56
CA VAL A 41 2.86 -1.25 23.02
C VAL A 41 2.64 -0.13 22.01
N LEU A 42 2.16 -0.49 20.82
CA LEU A 42 1.87 0.47 19.76
C LEU A 42 0.58 0.08 19.05
N GLU A 43 -0.31 1.05 18.90
CA GLU A 43 -1.44 1.01 17.98
C GLU A 43 -1.14 1.84 16.73
N MET A 44 -1.82 1.54 15.62
CA MET A 44 -1.78 2.41 14.46
C MET A 44 -2.35 3.79 14.83
N PHE A 45 -1.49 4.80 14.80
CA PHE A 45 -1.83 6.20 15.04
C PHE A 45 -2.84 6.75 14.00
N PRO A 46 -3.70 7.70 14.36
CA PRO A 46 -4.82 8.12 13.51
C PRO A 46 -4.43 9.17 12.47
N TYR A 47 -5.19 9.18 11.37
CA TYR A 47 -5.28 10.35 10.49
C TYR A 47 -6.10 11.46 11.17
N PRO A 48 -5.61 12.72 11.24
CA PRO A 48 -6.34 13.86 11.78
C PRO A 48 -7.32 14.44 10.74
N SER A 49 -8.15 13.59 10.14
CA SER A 49 -9.13 13.95 9.11
C SER A 49 -10.51 14.30 9.66
N GLY A 50 -10.69 14.23 10.98
CA GLY A 50 -11.95 14.54 11.66
C GLY A 50 -11.90 14.25 13.16
N ARG A 51 -12.94 13.59 13.68
CA ARG A 51 -13.06 13.24 15.10
C ARG A 51 -12.81 11.76 15.34
N ILE A 52 -12.42 11.38 16.56
CA ILE A 52 -12.36 9.95 16.91
C ILE A 52 -13.76 9.33 16.83
N HIS A 53 -13.81 8.03 16.55
CA HIS A 53 -15.04 7.24 16.41
C HIS A 53 -14.87 5.91 17.14
N MET A 54 -15.93 5.10 17.28
CA MET A 54 -15.87 3.88 18.09
C MET A 54 -14.82 2.84 17.62
N GLY A 55 -14.46 2.84 16.33
CA GLY A 55 -13.29 2.08 15.84
C GLY A 55 -11.96 2.49 16.51
N HIS A 56 -11.69 3.80 16.63
CA HIS A 56 -10.53 4.33 17.36
C HIS A 56 -10.60 3.94 18.84
N VAL A 57 -11.77 4.08 19.46
CA VAL A 57 -11.98 3.71 20.87
C VAL A 57 -11.61 2.25 21.09
N ARG A 58 -12.12 1.34 20.25
CA ARG A 58 -11.79 -0.08 20.33
C ARG A 58 -10.29 -0.34 20.20
N ASN A 59 -9.63 0.26 19.20
CA ASN A 59 -8.21 0.05 18.93
C ASN A 59 -7.34 0.49 20.12
N TYR A 60 -7.54 1.73 20.58
CA TYR A 60 -6.72 2.36 21.61
C TYR A 60 -7.01 1.86 23.02
N SER A 61 -8.25 1.44 23.32
CA SER A 61 -8.54 0.80 24.59
C SER A 61 -7.87 -0.58 24.73
N ILE A 62 -7.68 -1.33 23.64
CA ILE A 62 -6.97 -2.61 23.68
C ILE A 62 -5.49 -2.38 24.01
N GLY A 63 -4.83 -1.44 23.35
CA GLY A 63 -3.44 -1.09 23.65
C GLY A 63 -3.27 -0.57 25.08
N ASP A 64 -4.17 0.31 25.54
CA ASP A 64 -4.15 0.84 26.91
C ASP A 64 -4.28 -0.24 27.99
N VAL A 65 -5.16 -1.21 27.80
CA VAL A 65 -5.31 -2.35 28.73
C VAL A 65 -3.99 -3.12 28.82
N ILE A 66 -3.34 -3.40 27.69
CA ILE A 66 -2.05 -4.11 27.67
C ILE A 66 -0.95 -3.26 28.32
N ALA A 67 -0.89 -1.96 28.00
CA ALA A 67 0.11 -1.04 28.54
C ALA A 67 0.02 -0.93 30.06
N ARG A 68 -1.19 -0.78 30.60
CA ARG A 68 -1.46 -0.74 32.05
C ARG A 68 -1.11 -2.07 32.71
N TYR A 69 -1.55 -3.19 32.13
CA TYR A 69 -1.25 -4.52 32.63
C TYR A 69 0.26 -4.76 32.73
N LYS A 70 1.01 -4.49 31.65
CA LYS A 70 2.48 -4.66 31.63
C LYS A 70 3.18 -3.72 32.60
N ARG A 71 2.73 -2.48 32.73
CA ARG A 71 3.29 -1.54 33.71
C ARG A 71 3.09 -2.04 35.15
N MET A 72 1.92 -2.60 35.46
CA MET A 72 1.63 -3.21 36.77
C MET A 72 2.45 -4.48 37.03
N GLN A 73 2.91 -5.18 35.99
CA GLN A 73 3.85 -6.30 36.10
C GLN A 73 5.32 -5.86 36.29
N GLY A 74 5.61 -4.55 36.33
CA GLY A 74 6.95 -4.00 36.55
C GLY A 74 7.72 -3.65 35.27
N PHE A 75 7.17 -3.91 34.08
CA PHE A 75 7.83 -3.57 32.82
C PHE A 75 7.99 -2.06 32.64
N ASN A 76 9.08 -1.64 31.99
CA ASN A 76 9.26 -0.28 31.52
C ASN A 76 8.53 -0.09 30.17
N VAL A 77 7.30 0.43 30.24
CA VAL A 77 6.38 0.45 29.10
C VAL A 77 6.48 1.76 28.31
N ILE A 78 6.80 1.64 27.02
CA ILE A 78 6.57 2.69 26.01
C ILE A 78 5.18 2.47 25.41
N HIS A 79 4.34 3.50 25.51
CA HIS A 79 3.00 3.53 24.93
C HIS A 79 2.79 4.95 24.36
N PRO A 80 3.21 5.20 23.11
CA PRO A 80 3.19 6.52 22.51
C PRO A 80 1.91 6.75 21.70
N MET A 81 1.69 8.01 21.31
CA MET A 81 0.68 8.38 20.33
C MET A 81 1.26 9.45 19.40
N GLY A 82 0.69 9.59 18.21
CA GLY A 82 1.06 10.63 17.25
C GLY A 82 -0.04 10.83 16.23
N TRP A 83 0.27 11.52 15.15
CA TRP A 83 -0.69 11.89 14.12
C TRP A 83 -0.11 11.61 12.73
N ASP A 84 -0.81 10.77 11.96
CA ASP A 84 -0.51 10.57 10.55
C ASP A 84 -1.10 11.73 9.73
N ALA A 85 -0.40 12.85 9.77
CA ALA A 85 -0.91 14.18 9.49
C ALA A 85 -0.60 14.69 8.07
N PHE A 86 -0.03 13.83 7.21
CA PHE A 86 0.22 14.13 5.81
C PHE A 86 -0.68 13.35 4.87
N GLY A 87 -0.62 13.75 3.60
CA GLY A 87 -1.27 13.05 2.52
C GLY A 87 -2.76 13.34 2.40
N LEU A 88 -3.34 12.58 1.49
CA LEU A 88 -4.61 12.89 0.88
C LEU A 88 -5.82 12.82 1.85
N PRO A 89 -5.86 12.03 2.94
CA PRO A 89 -6.98 12.09 3.89
C PRO A 89 -7.15 13.46 4.57
N ALA A 90 -6.04 14.08 5.03
CA ALA A 90 -6.07 15.38 5.67
C ALA A 90 -6.34 16.51 4.66
N GLU A 91 -5.69 16.44 3.49
CA GLU A 91 -5.85 17.41 2.40
C GLU A 91 -7.27 17.43 1.83
N ASN A 92 -7.85 16.27 1.51
CA ASN A 92 -9.21 16.18 0.96
C ASN A 92 -10.27 16.70 1.94
N ALA A 93 -10.09 16.41 3.24
CA ALA A 93 -10.98 16.91 4.28
C ALA A 93 -10.90 18.44 4.37
N ALA A 94 -9.69 19.00 4.37
CA ALA A 94 -9.48 20.44 4.38
C ALA A 94 -10.10 21.14 3.15
N LEU A 95 -9.90 20.57 1.95
CA LEU A 95 -10.49 21.06 0.71
C LEU A 95 -12.02 21.04 0.74
N LYS A 96 -12.63 19.95 1.22
CA LYS A 96 -14.10 19.84 1.36
C LYS A 96 -14.70 20.92 2.26
N HIS A 97 -13.94 21.35 3.27
CA HIS A 97 -14.35 22.40 4.20
C HIS A 97 -13.89 23.82 3.80
N GLY A 98 -13.14 23.96 2.71
CA GLY A 98 -12.62 25.26 2.26
C GLY A 98 -11.58 25.86 3.22
N ILE A 99 -10.86 25.02 3.97
CA ILE A 99 -9.88 25.43 4.99
C ILE A 99 -8.48 25.03 4.53
N HIS A 100 -7.46 25.79 4.91
CA HIS A 100 -6.06 25.44 4.62
C HIS A 100 -5.68 24.12 5.31
N PRO A 101 -5.03 23.15 4.61
CA PRO A 101 -4.73 21.82 5.17
C PRO A 101 -3.95 21.84 6.48
N ALA A 102 -2.99 22.76 6.63
CA ALA A 102 -2.24 22.89 7.88
C ALA A 102 -3.14 23.26 9.07
N SER A 103 -3.98 24.29 8.93
CA SER A 103 -4.89 24.72 10.00
C SER A 103 -5.89 23.64 10.36
N TRP A 104 -6.52 23.03 9.33
CA TRP A 104 -7.44 21.90 9.51
C TRP A 104 -6.81 20.75 10.29
N THR A 105 -5.58 20.38 9.92
CA THR A 105 -4.82 19.30 10.54
C THR A 105 -4.52 19.59 12.00
N TYR A 106 -3.98 20.77 12.32
CA TYR A 106 -3.65 21.12 13.70
C TYR A 106 -4.90 21.28 14.59
N ASP A 107 -5.99 21.81 14.05
CA ASP A 107 -7.26 21.92 14.78
C ASP A 107 -7.83 20.52 15.12
N ASN A 108 -7.80 19.59 14.16
CA ASN A 108 -8.22 18.21 14.40
C ASN A 108 -7.30 17.48 15.37
N ILE A 109 -5.98 17.66 15.26
CA ILE A 109 -5.01 17.12 16.23
C ILE A 109 -5.34 17.61 17.64
N ALA A 110 -5.55 18.93 17.82
CA ALA A 110 -5.89 19.50 19.11
C ALA A 110 -7.19 18.91 19.67
N TYR A 111 -8.21 18.78 18.83
CA TYR A 111 -9.49 18.22 19.22
C TYR A 111 -9.40 16.72 19.59
N MET A 112 -8.79 15.91 18.73
CA MET A 112 -8.62 14.47 18.95
C MET A 112 -7.76 14.20 20.19
N ARG A 113 -6.73 15.00 20.45
CA ARG A 113 -5.90 14.91 21.66
C ARG A 113 -6.76 15.02 22.92
N GLU A 114 -7.65 16.01 22.98
CA GLU A 114 -8.55 16.19 24.12
C GLU A 114 -9.55 15.05 24.24
N GLN A 115 -10.05 14.50 23.14
CA GLN A 115 -10.91 13.31 23.18
C GLN A 115 -10.17 12.07 23.71
N LEU A 116 -8.92 11.83 23.28
CA LEU A 116 -8.11 10.71 23.76
C LEU A 116 -7.72 10.88 25.24
N ARG A 117 -7.44 12.11 25.69
CA ARG A 117 -7.22 12.42 27.11
C ARG A 117 -8.47 12.18 27.94
N ALA A 118 -9.64 12.57 27.45
CA ALA A 118 -10.93 12.33 28.10
C ALA A 118 -11.30 10.84 28.18
N MET A 119 -10.69 9.97 27.36
CA MET A 119 -10.80 8.52 27.52
C MET A 119 -9.91 7.96 28.62
N GLY A 120 -8.96 8.74 29.15
CA GLY A 120 -8.03 8.30 30.19
C GLY A 120 -6.96 7.31 29.70
N LEU A 121 -6.57 7.37 28.42
CA LEU A 121 -5.55 6.50 27.84
C LEU A 121 -4.15 6.84 28.39
N SER A 122 -3.33 5.81 28.62
CA SER A 122 -2.05 5.87 29.30
C SER A 122 -0.87 6.15 28.36
N TYR A 123 -0.99 7.20 27.54
CA TYR A 123 0.07 7.59 26.60
C TYR A 123 1.18 8.41 27.25
N ASP A 124 2.40 8.23 26.75
CA ASP A 124 3.52 9.16 26.96
C ASP A 124 3.43 10.33 25.97
N TRP A 125 2.75 11.42 26.37
CA TRP A 125 2.57 12.60 25.54
C TRP A 125 3.86 13.39 25.29
N ASP A 126 4.95 13.14 26.03
CA ASP A 126 6.26 13.75 25.72
C ASP A 126 6.85 13.19 24.41
N ARG A 127 6.29 12.09 23.90
CA ARG A 127 6.70 11.43 22.64
C ARG A 127 5.71 11.67 21.50
N GLU A 128 4.79 12.62 21.68
CA GLU A 128 3.85 12.99 20.64
C GLU A 128 4.57 13.51 19.39
N LEU A 129 4.12 13.07 18.22
CA LEU A 129 4.63 13.50 16.93
C LEU A 129 3.49 13.77 15.95
N ALA A 130 3.73 14.62 14.97
CA ALA A 130 2.87 14.80 13.80
C ALA A 130 3.72 14.67 12.54
N THR A 131 3.34 13.81 11.59
CA THR A 131 4.16 13.57 10.38
C THR A 131 4.29 14.80 9.48
N CYS A 132 3.38 15.77 9.59
CA CYS A 132 3.43 17.03 8.88
C CYS A 132 4.43 18.06 9.46
N ASP A 133 5.03 17.79 10.62
CA ASP A 133 5.98 18.70 11.26
C ASP A 133 7.36 18.63 10.58
N PRO A 134 8.00 19.78 10.25
CA PRO A 134 9.37 19.82 9.73
C PRO A 134 10.39 19.05 10.56
N ASP A 135 10.24 19.01 11.89
CA ASP A 135 11.14 18.26 12.76
C ASP A 135 11.00 16.74 12.61
N TYR A 136 9.88 16.27 12.05
CA TYR A 136 9.65 14.89 11.67
C TYR A 136 10.08 14.61 10.21
N TYR A 137 9.44 15.24 9.22
CA TYR A 137 9.61 14.85 7.82
C TYR A 137 11.02 15.14 7.26
N ARG A 138 11.82 16.00 7.91
CA ARG A 138 13.25 16.17 7.55
C ARG A 138 14.02 14.84 7.60
N TRP A 139 13.62 13.92 8.47
CA TRP A 139 14.22 12.60 8.58
C TRP A 139 13.78 11.68 7.44
N GLU A 140 12.54 11.79 6.98
CA GLU A 140 12.07 11.10 5.78
C GLU A 140 12.83 11.57 4.54
N GLN A 141 13.04 12.89 4.40
CA GLN A 141 13.87 13.46 3.34
C GLN A 141 15.30 12.91 3.40
N LEU A 142 15.90 12.82 4.60
CA LEU A 142 17.23 12.23 4.76
C LEU A 142 17.25 10.75 4.36
N ILE A 143 16.27 9.95 4.80
CA ILE A 143 16.16 8.53 4.45
C ILE A 143 16.01 8.37 2.93
N PHE A 144 15.16 9.19 2.29
CA PHE A 144 14.99 9.20 0.85
C PHE A 144 16.32 9.48 0.13
N LEU A 145 17.07 10.51 0.54
CA LEU A 145 18.38 10.82 -0.04
C LEU A 145 19.38 9.68 0.14
N LYS A 146 19.36 8.99 1.29
CA LYS A 146 20.20 7.81 1.54
C LYS A 146 19.79 6.62 0.66
N MET A 147 18.50 6.39 0.47
CA MET A 147 17.99 5.35 -0.42
C MET A 147 18.36 5.66 -1.88
N MET A 148 18.22 6.91 -2.30
CA MET A 148 18.61 7.36 -3.64
C MET A 148 20.10 7.16 -3.90
N ALA A 149 20.96 7.55 -2.94
CA ALA A 149 22.41 7.34 -3.04
C ALA A 149 22.80 5.85 -3.12
N LYS A 150 21.96 4.94 -2.58
CA LYS A 150 22.13 3.48 -2.66
C LYS A 150 21.43 2.82 -3.85
N GLY A 151 20.80 3.59 -4.73
CA GLY A 151 20.02 3.05 -5.87
C GLY A 151 18.72 2.35 -5.47
N LEU A 152 18.23 2.59 -4.24
CA LEU A 152 16.97 2.05 -3.72
C LEU A 152 15.78 2.99 -3.97
N ALA A 153 16.03 4.26 -4.31
CA ALA A 153 15.02 5.18 -4.83
C ALA A 153 15.44 5.66 -6.23
N TYR A 154 14.57 5.51 -7.22
CA TYR A 154 14.87 5.81 -8.62
C TYR A 154 13.66 6.41 -9.35
N ARG A 155 13.91 7.13 -10.45
CA ARG A 155 12.86 7.65 -11.32
C ARG A 155 12.60 6.70 -12.48
N ARG A 156 11.33 6.53 -12.83
CA ARG A 156 10.90 5.78 -14.00
C ARG A 156 9.60 6.39 -14.54
N GLU A 157 9.40 6.33 -15.84
CA GLU A 157 8.08 6.54 -16.44
C GLU A 157 7.29 5.24 -16.35
N THR A 158 6.09 5.34 -15.78
CA THR A 158 5.18 4.21 -15.72
C THR A 158 3.75 4.69 -15.92
N THR A 159 2.90 3.77 -16.33
CA THR A 159 1.47 3.91 -16.17
C THR A 159 1.16 3.76 -14.69
N VAL A 160 0.54 4.77 -14.10
CA VAL A 160 0.07 4.78 -12.71
C VAL A 160 -1.46 4.78 -12.68
N ASN A 161 -2.00 4.25 -11.59
CA ASN A 161 -3.42 4.39 -11.25
C ASN A 161 -3.68 5.83 -10.86
N TRP A 162 -4.59 6.51 -11.56
CA TRP A 162 -4.93 7.92 -11.34
C TRP A 162 -6.40 8.07 -11.00
N CYS A 163 -6.71 8.87 -9.97
CA CYS A 163 -8.08 9.23 -9.64
C CYS A 163 -8.32 10.70 -10.03
N ASP A 164 -9.15 10.95 -11.05
CA ASP A 164 -9.46 12.31 -11.49
C ASP A 164 -10.24 13.12 -10.46
N SER A 165 -11.05 12.48 -9.61
CA SER A 165 -11.74 13.19 -8.53
C SER A 165 -10.76 13.65 -7.43
N CYS A 166 -9.78 12.82 -7.08
CA CYS A 166 -8.79 13.15 -6.05
C CYS A 166 -7.53 13.86 -6.60
N GLN A 167 -7.40 13.97 -7.93
CA GLN A 167 -6.23 14.55 -8.61
C GLN A 167 -4.89 14.01 -8.12
N THR A 168 -4.81 12.68 -7.96
CA THR A 168 -3.64 12.01 -7.37
C THR A 168 -3.40 10.63 -7.95
N VAL A 169 -2.13 10.22 -7.86
CA VAL A 169 -1.72 8.82 -8.06
C VAL A 169 -2.21 7.97 -6.89
N LEU A 170 -2.62 6.74 -7.19
CA LEU A 170 -2.95 5.69 -6.24
C LEU A 170 -1.94 4.54 -6.36
N ALA A 171 -1.51 3.99 -5.22
CA ALA A 171 -0.81 2.71 -5.21
C ALA A 171 -1.78 1.58 -5.62
N ARG A 172 -1.26 0.39 -5.98
CA ARG A 172 -2.13 -0.74 -6.39
C ARG A 172 -3.09 -1.15 -5.27
N GLU A 173 -2.61 -1.09 -4.03
CA GLU A 173 -3.34 -1.40 -2.79
C GLU A 173 -4.46 -0.38 -2.48
N GLN A 174 -4.43 0.78 -3.13
CA GLN A 174 -5.41 1.86 -2.97
C GLN A 174 -6.51 1.82 -4.03
N VAL A 175 -6.51 0.80 -4.89
CA VAL A 175 -7.57 0.55 -5.88
C VAL A 175 -8.33 -0.69 -5.42
N ILE A 176 -9.61 -0.51 -5.11
CA ILE A 176 -10.52 -1.56 -4.64
C ILE A 176 -11.62 -1.69 -5.69
N ASP A 177 -11.76 -2.87 -6.28
CA ASP A 177 -12.80 -3.17 -7.28
C ASP A 177 -12.83 -2.14 -8.44
N GLY A 178 -11.66 -1.81 -9.01
CA GLY A 178 -11.55 -0.80 -10.07
C GLY A 178 -11.66 0.66 -9.63
N CYS A 179 -11.96 0.90 -8.36
CA CYS A 179 -12.32 2.22 -7.84
C CYS A 179 -11.31 2.73 -6.81
N CYS A 180 -11.26 4.05 -6.66
CA CYS A 180 -10.47 4.70 -5.62
C CYS A 180 -11.04 4.32 -4.25
N TRP A 181 -10.19 3.81 -3.35
CA TRP A 181 -10.58 3.37 -1.99
C TRP A 181 -11.27 4.42 -1.09
N ARG A 182 -11.42 5.67 -1.55
CA ARG A 182 -11.93 6.80 -0.77
C ARG A 182 -13.16 7.48 -1.34
N CYS A 183 -13.20 7.65 -2.66
CA CYS A 183 -14.29 8.36 -3.32
C CYS A 183 -15.14 7.45 -4.20
N ASP A 184 -14.77 6.16 -4.26
CA ASP A 184 -15.45 5.12 -5.03
C ASP A 184 -15.57 5.46 -6.53
N GLN A 185 -14.77 6.41 -7.03
CA GLN A 185 -14.71 6.77 -8.44
C GLN A 185 -13.77 5.85 -9.19
N GLN A 186 -14.10 5.59 -10.46
CA GLN A 186 -13.29 4.76 -11.35
C GLN A 186 -11.87 5.33 -11.47
N VAL A 187 -10.90 4.43 -11.38
CA VAL A 187 -9.47 4.75 -11.54
C VAL A 187 -9.09 4.61 -13.00
N VAL A 188 -8.37 5.60 -13.52
CA VAL A 188 -7.89 5.62 -14.91
C VAL A 188 -6.37 5.48 -14.96
N PRO A 189 -5.81 4.77 -15.96
CA PRO A 189 -4.37 4.72 -16.14
C PRO A 189 -3.84 6.04 -16.71
N ARG A 190 -2.72 6.55 -16.15
CA ARG A 190 -2.02 7.74 -16.67
C ARG A 190 -0.52 7.50 -16.74
N THR A 191 0.12 7.85 -17.85
CA THR A 191 1.59 7.81 -17.95
C THR A 191 2.19 8.98 -17.21
N MET A 192 3.05 8.71 -16.22
CA MET A 192 3.71 9.74 -15.43
C MET A 192 5.15 9.34 -15.08
N SER A 193 6.03 10.34 -15.00
CA SER A 193 7.36 10.19 -14.40
C SER A 193 7.23 10.30 -12.89
N GLY A 194 7.58 9.23 -12.16
CA GLY A 194 7.46 9.15 -10.71
C GLY A 194 8.73 8.65 -10.04
N TRP A 195 8.78 8.79 -8.72
CA TRP A 195 9.79 8.16 -7.86
C TRP A 195 9.29 6.80 -7.36
N PHE A 196 10.16 5.81 -7.36
CA PHE A 196 9.88 4.45 -6.93
C PHE A 196 10.91 3.99 -5.91
N PHE A 197 10.45 3.25 -4.91
CA PHE A 197 11.31 2.50 -4.01
C PHE A 197 11.51 1.08 -4.55
N LYS A 198 12.77 0.62 -4.60
CA LYS A 198 13.15 -0.72 -5.07
C LYS A 198 12.90 -1.78 -3.98
N ILE A 199 11.67 -1.83 -3.47
CA ILE A 199 11.24 -2.83 -2.46
C ILE A 199 11.45 -4.27 -2.95
N THR A 200 11.40 -4.49 -4.27
CA THR A 200 11.68 -5.78 -4.89
C THR A 200 13.10 -6.28 -4.66
N ALA A 201 14.07 -5.41 -4.34
CA ALA A 201 15.41 -5.83 -3.91
C ALA A 201 15.40 -6.55 -2.55
N TYR A 202 14.31 -6.44 -1.78
CA TYR A 202 14.09 -7.06 -0.49
C TYR A 202 12.96 -8.10 -0.51
N ALA A 203 12.44 -8.47 -1.69
CA ALA A 203 11.27 -9.36 -1.78
C ALA A 203 11.52 -10.75 -1.15
N ASP A 204 12.70 -11.33 -1.37
CA ASP A 204 13.08 -12.61 -0.78
C ASP A 204 13.26 -12.49 0.75
N GLU A 205 13.94 -11.44 1.22
CA GLU A 205 14.13 -11.19 2.67
C GLU A 205 12.78 -10.97 3.37
N LEU A 206 11.86 -10.23 2.75
CA LEU A 206 10.51 -10.03 3.27
C LEU A 206 9.74 -11.36 3.36
N LEU A 207 9.86 -12.21 2.34
CA LEU A 207 9.18 -13.50 2.29
C LEU A 207 9.74 -14.49 3.32
N GLU A 208 11.05 -14.56 3.46
CA GLU A 208 11.75 -15.38 4.46
C GLU A 208 11.44 -14.87 5.87
N GLY A 209 11.41 -13.55 6.05
CA GLY A 209 11.06 -12.91 7.32
C GLY A 209 9.69 -13.31 7.84
N LEU A 210 8.71 -13.57 6.95
CA LEU A 210 7.38 -14.03 7.33
C LEU A 210 7.39 -15.35 8.12
N GLU A 211 8.39 -16.22 7.91
CA GLU A 211 8.51 -17.49 8.63
C GLU A 211 8.87 -17.29 10.12
N THR A 212 9.48 -16.15 10.45
CA THR A 212 9.93 -15.81 11.81
C THR A 212 8.84 -15.12 12.64
N LEU A 213 7.75 -14.67 12.01
CA LEU A 213 6.70 -13.85 12.62
C LEU A 213 5.68 -14.68 13.42
N THR A 214 6.15 -15.42 14.43
CA THR A 214 5.31 -16.32 15.27
C THR A 214 4.21 -15.59 16.07
N GLY A 215 4.35 -14.27 16.28
CA GLY A 215 3.36 -13.44 16.96
C GLY A 215 2.28 -12.83 16.04
N TRP A 216 2.33 -13.07 14.74
CA TRP A 216 1.40 -12.48 13.77
C TRP A 216 0.23 -13.41 13.43
N PRO A 217 -0.97 -12.88 13.15
CA PRO A 217 -2.09 -13.69 12.69
C PRO A 217 -1.79 -14.35 11.33
N GLU A 218 -2.06 -15.65 11.19
CA GLU A 218 -1.78 -16.42 9.96
C GLU A 218 -2.44 -15.81 8.72
N LYS A 219 -3.65 -15.24 8.89
CA LYS A 219 -4.34 -14.54 7.79
C LYS A 219 -3.50 -13.40 7.21
N VAL A 220 -2.84 -12.61 8.06
CA VAL A 220 -2.01 -11.48 7.62
C VAL A 220 -0.74 -11.99 6.93
N VAL A 221 -0.10 -13.01 7.50
CA VAL A 221 1.08 -13.66 6.92
C VAL A 221 0.76 -14.24 5.53
N THR A 222 -0.36 -14.95 5.41
CA THR A 222 -0.82 -15.51 4.13
C THR A 222 -1.13 -14.42 3.09
N MET A 223 -1.79 -13.32 3.50
CA MET A 223 -2.04 -12.18 2.60
C MET A 223 -0.73 -11.57 2.06
N GLN A 224 0.27 -11.37 2.93
CA GLN A 224 1.58 -10.84 2.51
C GLN A 224 2.32 -11.83 1.59
N ARG A 225 2.32 -13.13 1.91
CA ARG A 225 2.93 -14.17 1.08
C ARG A 225 2.34 -14.19 -0.34
N ASN A 226 1.01 -14.14 -0.43
CA ASN A 226 0.31 -14.10 -1.72
C ASN A 226 0.56 -12.79 -2.47
N TRP A 227 0.66 -11.66 -1.76
CA TRP A 227 0.96 -10.36 -2.35
C TRP A 227 2.36 -10.28 -2.95
N ILE A 228 3.38 -10.80 -2.24
CA ILE A 228 4.76 -10.88 -2.74
C ILE A 228 4.82 -11.80 -3.97
N GLY A 229 4.07 -12.90 -3.96
CA GLY A 229 3.79 -13.69 -5.15
C GLY A 229 5.05 -14.27 -5.83
N ARG A 230 6.04 -14.71 -5.03
CA ARG A 230 7.28 -15.30 -5.55
C ARG A 230 6.95 -16.49 -6.44
N SER A 231 7.42 -16.44 -7.67
CA SER A 231 7.30 -17.52 -8.64
C SER A 231 8.69 -17.91 -9.14
N GLN A 232 8.92 -19.20 -9.26
CA GLN A 232 10.11 -19.75 -9.91
C GLN A 232 9.68 -20.29 -11.27
N GLY A 233 10.45 -19.95 -12.29
CA GLY A 233 10.12 -20.29 -13.66
C GLY A 233 11.34 -20.32 -14.55
N LEU A 234 11.08 -20.55 -15.83
CA LEU A 234 12.07 -20.53 -16.89
C LEU A 234 11.86 -19.28 -17.74
N ALA A 235 12.94 -18.52 -17.93
CA ALA A 235 13.04 -17.58 -19.04
C ALA A 235 13.63 -18.33 -20.24
N CYS A 236 12.98 -18.23 -21.41
CA CYS A 236 13.39 -18.96 -22.60
C CYS A 236 13.24 -18.09 -23.85
N ASP A 237 14.25 -18.16 -24.74
CA ASP A 237 14.27 -17.40 -25.98
C ASP A 237 13.71 -18.23 -27.14
N PHE A 238 12.73 -17.69 -27.83
CA PHE A 238 12.18 -18.23 -29.07
C PHE A 238 12.70 -17.40 -30.24
N ARG A 239 13.49 -18.01 -31.13
CA ARG A 239 14.01 -17.32 -32.30
C ARG A 239 12.86 -16.98 -33.24
N ILE A 240 12.76 -15.71 -33.65
CA ILE A 240 11.76 -15.28 -34.63
C ILE A 240 12.24 -15.72 -36.03
N GLU A 241 11.34 -16.34 -36.79
CA GLU A 241 11.64 -16.83 -38.13
C GLU A 241 11.93 -15.63 -39.06
N ASN A 242 12.99 -15.73 -39.88
CA ASN A 242 13.43 -14.67 -40.79
C ASN A 242 13.75 -13.32 -40.10
N HIS A 243 14.11 -13.35 -38.81
CA HIS A 243 14.46 -12.16 -38.05
C HIS A 243 15.67 -12.45 -37.15
N ASP A 244 16.49 -11.43 -36.87
CA ASP A 244 17.64 -11.52 -35.95
C ASP A 244 17.25 -11.33 -34.47
N GLN A 245 15.96 -11.13 -34.18
CA GLN A 245 15.45 -10.90 -32.83
C GLN A 245 14.94 -12.21 -32.24
N VAL A 246 14.88 -12.24 -30.92
CA VAL A 246 14.29 -13.35 -30.16
C VAL A 246 13.12 -12.81 -29.34
N LEU A 247 12.13 -13.67 -29.11
CA LEU A 247 11.08 -13.41 -28.15
C LEU A 247 11.39 -14.18 -26.87
N THR A 248 11.76 -13.46 -25.81
CA THR A 248 11.98 -14.04 -24.49
C THR A 248 10.66 -14.16 -23.74
N ILE A 249 10.29 -15.38 -23.34
CA ILE A 249 9.12 -15.64 -22.49
C ILE A 249 9.55 -15.90 -21.05
N PHE A 250 8.59 -15.82 -20.13
CA PHE A 250 8.71 -16.37 -18.77
C PHE A 250 7.54 -17.34 -18.53
N THR A 251 7.82 -18.53 -17.98
CA THR A 251 6.79 -19.51 -17.59
C THR A 251 7.15 -20.18 -16.27
N THR A 252 6.15 -20.35 -15.40
CA THR A 252 6.27 -21.19 -14.18
C THR A 252 6.00 -22.67 -14.46
N ARG A 253 5.63 -23.01 -15.71
CA ARG A 253 5.35 -24.37 -16.19
C ARG A 253 6.29 -24.75 -17.34
N PRO A 254 7.62 -24.87 -17.08
CA PRO A 254 8.57 -25.28 -18.13
C PRO A 254 8.30 -26.70 -18.63
N ASP A 255 7.61 -27.53 -17.85
CA ASP A 255 7.19 -28.88 -18.24
C ASP A 255 6.28 -28.90 -19.48
N THR A 256 5.55 -27.82 -19.75
CA THR A 256 4.63 -27.73 -20.89
C THR A 256 5.27 -27.15 -22.15
N ILE A 257 6.60 -26.90 -22.16
CA ILE A 257 7.26 -26.13 -23.23
C ILE A 257 7.20 -26.82 -24.61
N PHE A 258 7.10 -28.14 -24.65
CA PHE A 258 6.93 -28.90 -25.90
C PHE A 258 5.51 -28.79 -26.48
N GLY A 259 4.53 -28.33 -25.69
CA GLY A 259 3.13 -28.17 -26.09
C GLY A 259 2.76 -26.74 -26.52
N VAL A 260 3.73 -25.87 -26.76
CA VAL A 260 3.48 -24.48 -27.18
C VAL A 260 2.93 -24.47 -28.60
N THR A 261 1.66 -24.11 -28.75
CA THR A 261 0.95 -24.08 -30.05
C THR A 261 0.84 -22.69 -30.66
N PHE A 262 0.98 -21.64 -29.85
CA PHE A 262 1.04 -20.25 -30.31
C PHE A 262 1.75 -19.40 -29.23
N MET A 263 2.12 -18.19 -29.63
CA MET A 263 2.76 -17.20 -28.77
C MET A 263 1.93 -15.93 -28.75
N SER A 264 1.74 -15.33 -27.57
CA SER A 264 1.03 -14.06 -27.43
C SER A 264 1.95 -12.97 -26.88
N VAL A 265 1.93 -11.80 -27.49
CA VAL A 265 2.64 -10.60 -27.01
C VAL A 265 1.64 -9.51 -26.62
N ALA A 266 1.99 -8.73 -25.59
CA ALA A 266 1.19 -7.60 -25.12
C ALA A 266 1.09 -6.50 -26.20
N VAL A 267 -0.02 -5.77 -26.24
CA VAL A 267 -0.30 -4.73 -27.25
C VAL A 267 0.75 -3.60 -27.26
N GLU A 268 1.48 -3.40 -26.17
CA GLU A 268 2.55 -2.41 -26.03
C GLU A 268 3.95 -2.96 -26.33
N HIS A 269 4.08 -4.22 -26.77
CA HIS A 269 5.37 -4.89 -26.95
C HIS A 269 6.19 -4.26 -28.10
N PRO A 270 7.47 -3.87 -27.89
CA PRO A 270 8.24 -3.08 -28.84
C PRO A 270 8.56 -3.81 -30.16
N LEU A 271 8.57 -5.15 -30.16
CA LEU A 271 8.82 -5.94 -31.38
C LEU A 271 7.65 -5.92 -32.37
N ILE A 272 6.43 -5.52 -31.97
CA ILE A 272 5.25 -5.62 -32.84
C ILE A 272 5.47 -4.86 -34.15
N GLU A 273 5.95 -3.61 -34.09
CA GLU A 273 6.16 -2.80 -35.31
C GLU A 273 7.16 -3.45 -36.28
N GLN A 274 8.19 -4.13 -35.76
CA GLN A 274 9.16 -4.84 -36.60
C GLN A 274 8.55 -6.10 -37.23
N LEU A 275 7.65 -6.78 -36.52
CA LEU A 275 7.00 -8.00 -37.01
C LEU A 275 5.98 -7.73 -38.13
N ILE A 276 5.30 -6.58 -38.09
CA ILE A 276 4.16 -6.31 -38.98
C ILE A 276 4.48 -5.36 -40.13
N SER A 277 5.54 -4.55 -40.03
CA SER A 277 5.86 -3.50 -41.02
C SER A 277 6.07 -4.08 -42.42
N GLY A 278 5.33 -3.57 -43.41
CA GLY A 278 5.39 -4.01 -44.81
C GLY A 278 4.66 -5.32 -45.09
N THR A 279 3.95 -5.89 -44.12
CA THR A 279 3.14 -7.10 -44.30
C THR A 279 1.67 -6.77 -44.56
N GLU A 280 0.91 -7.73 -45.09
CA GLU A 280 -0.55 -7.60 -45.24
C GLU A 280 -1.30 -7.49 -43.90
N TYR A 281 -0.65 -7.85 -42.79
CA TYR A 281 -1.24 -7.83 -41.44
C TYR A 281 -1.12 -6.46 -40.75
N GLU A 282 -0.29 -5.55 -41.27
CA GLU A 282 0.07 -4.28 -40.63
C GLU A 282 -1.16 -3.45 -40.20
N SER A 283 -2.08 -3.20 -41.13
CA SER A 283 -3.28 -2.39 -40.86
C SER A 283 -4.17 -3.04 -39.80
N ARG A 284 -4.40 -4.36 -39.92
CA ARG A 284 -5.29 -5.10 -39.01
C ARG A 284 -4.73 -5.14 -37.59
N VAL A 285 -3.42 -5.35 -37.44
CA VAL A 285 -2.77 -5.41 -36.13
C VAL A 285 -2.74 -4.03 -35.47
N ARG A 286 -2.42 -2.96 -36.21
CA ARG A 286 -2.47 -1.59 -35.67
C ARG A 286 -3.88 -1.17 -35.26
N ASP A 287 -4.90 -1.56 -36.03
CA ASP A 287 -6.29 -1.32 -35.67
C ASP A 287 -6.70 -2.05 -34.39
N PHE A 288 -6.26 -3.30 -34.23
CA PHE A 288 -6.46 -4.06 -33.00
C PHE A 288 -5.79 -3.39 -31.81
N ILE A 289 -4.51 -3.02 -31.92
CA ILE A 289 -3.76 -2.34 -30.84
C ILE A 289 -4.48 -1.04 -30.42
N ARG A 290 -4.91 -0.22 -31.38
CA ARG A 290 -5.67 1.01 -31.09
C ARG A 290 -6.96 0.71 -30.32
N LYS A 291 -7.74 -0.29 -30.73
CA LYS A 291 -8.98 -0.67 -30.05
C LYS A 291 -8.72 -1.24 -28.66
N ALA A 292 -7.78 -2.17 -28.54
CA ALA A 292 -7.42 -2.81 -27.29
C ALA A 292 -6.90 -1.79 -26.25
N LEU A 293 -6.10 -0.80 -26.68
CA LEU A 293 -5.67 0.28 -25.78
C LEU A 293 -6.85 1.15 -25.30
N VAL A 294 -7.85 1.41 -26.15
CA VAL A 294 -9.06 2.16 -25.77
C VAL A 294 -9.99 1.33 -24.87
N GLU A 295 -10.11 0.03 -25.11
CA GLU A 295 -10.91 -0.88 -24.28
C GLU A 295 -10.26 -1.10 -22.92
N LYS A 296 -8.95 -1.34 -22.86
CA LYS A 296 -8.16 -1.41 -21.63
C LYS A 296 -8.28 -0.12 -20.79
N GLN A 297 -8.50 1.03 -21.42
CA GLN A 297 -8.77 2.31 -20.73
C GLN A 297 -10.20 2.41 -20.16
N ARG A 298 -11.16 1.64 -20.68
CA ARG A 298 -12.58 1.70 -20.30
C ARG A 298 -13.02 0.57 -19.39
N MET A 299 -12.28 -0.53 -19.36
CA MET A 299 -12.62 -1.71 -18.59
C MET A 299 -12.51 -1.47 -17.08
N ALA A 300 -13.54 -1.89 -16.35
CA ALA A 300 -13.47 -2.08 -14.91
C ALA A 300 -12.52 -3.24 -14.59
N LEU A 301 -11.73 -3.14 -13.51
CA LEU A 301 -10.71 -4.13 -13.15
C LEU A 301 -11.28 -5.54 -12.86
N ASP A 302 -12.59 -5.66 -12.63
CA ASP A 302 -13.25 -6.90 -12.22
C ASP A 302 -14.07 -7.56 -13.33
N ALA A 303 -14.11 -6.98 -14.54
CA ALA A 303 -14.73 -7.62 -15.69
C ALA A 303 -13.76 -8.64 -16.28
N GLU A 304 -14.14 -9.91 -16.36
CA GLU A 304 -13.44 -10.88 -17.22
C GLU A 304 -13.62 -10.44 -18.68
N PRO A 305 -12.58 -9.90 -19.35
CA PRO A 305 -12.70 -9.53 -20.74
C PRO A 305 -12.90 -10.80 -21.57
N GLU A 306 -13.71 -10.70 -22.63
CA GLU A 306 -13.52 -11.62 -23.75
C GLU A 306 -12.08 -11.48 -24.25
N LYS A 307 -11.38 -12.61 -24.39
CA LYS A 307 -9.98 -12.63 -24.79
C LYS A 307 -9.88 -12.43 -26.29
N HIS A 308 -9.30 -11.32 -26.72
CA HIS A 308 -9.10 -11.06 -28.14
C HIS A 308 -7.62 -11.14 -28.51
N GLY A 309 -7.38 -11.56 -29.76
CA GLY A 309 -6.05 -11.56 -30.32
C GLY A 309 -6.05 -11.51 -31.83
N VAL A 310 -4.96 -11.02 -32.40
CA VAL A 310 -4.76 -10.90 -33.84
C VAL A 310 -3.43 -11.52 -34.24
N PHE A 311 -3.46 -12.34 -35.28
CA PHE A 311 -2.25 -12.94 -35.84
C PHE A 311 -1.37 -11.89 -36.49
N THR A 312 -0.07 -11.95 -36.24
CA THR A 312 0.91 -10.97 -36.75
C THR A 312 1.43 -11.28 -38.15
N GLY A 313 1.21 -12.49 -38.66
CA GLY A 313 1.92 -12.99 -39.85
C GLY A 313 3.26 -13.63 -39.53
N ALA A 314 3.81 -13.40 -38.34
CA ALA A 314 5.11 -13.88 -37.93
C ALA A 314 5.03 -15.21 -37.17
N TYR A 315 6.14 -15.94 -37.23
CA TYR A 315 6.34 -17.20 -36.52
C TYR A 315 7.64 -17.13 -35.72
N CYS A 316 7.70 -17.91 -34.66
CA CYS A 316 8.94 -18.22 -33.95
C CYS A 316 9.17 -19.73 -33.94
N LEU A 317 10.40 -20.12 -33.61
CA LEU A 317 10.79 -21.52 -33.50
C LEU A 317 10.88 -21.90 -32.03
N ASN A 318 10.21 -22.99 -31.66
CA ASN A 318 10.36 -23.57 -30.34
C ASN A 318 11.79 -24.17 -30.22
N PRO A 319 12.59 -23.71 -29.24
CA PRO A 319 14.00 -24.11 -29.15
C PRO A 319 14.21 -25.58 -28.76
N PHE A 320 13.17 -26.27 -28.27
CA PHE A 320 13.27 -27.65 -27.79
C PHE A 320 12.87 -28.70 -28.81
N ASN A 321 11.92 -28.39 -29.70
CA ASN A 321 11.43 -29.33 -30.72
C ASN A 321 11.55 -28.80 -32.16
N GLY A 322 11.92 -27.52 -32.35
CA GLY A 322 12.06 -26.88 -33.67
C GLY A 322 10.74 -26.56 -34.37
N GLU A 323 9.60 -26.75 -33.72
CA GLU A 323 8.30 -26.49 -34.34
C GLU A 323 8.06 -25.00 -34.57
N ARG A 324 7.39 -24.67 -35.67
CA ARG A 324 6.96 -23.31 -36.00
C ARG A 324 5.73 -22.94 -35.18
N VAL A 325 5.85 -21.86 -34.41
CA VAL A 325 4.83 -21.37 -33.50
C VAL A 325 4.36 -19.98 -33.98
N PRO A 326 3.07 -19.79 -34.30
CA PRO A 326 2.54 -18.49 -34.73
C PRO A 326 2.52 -17.47 -33.60
N ILE A 327 2.81 -16.21 -33.93
CA ILE A 327 2.83 -15.08 -32.99
C ILE A 327 1.56 -14.23 -33.13
N PHE A 328 0.89 -13.97 -32.01
CA PHE A 328 -0.31 -13.15 -31.89
C PHE A 328 -0.06 -11.93 -31.00
N VAL A 329 -0.73 -10.82 -31.29
CA VAL A 329 -0.91 -9.73 -30.33
C VAL A 329 -2.21 -9.98 -29.59
N ALA A 330 -2.20 -9.90 -28.26
CA ALA A 330 -3.38 -10.19 -27.43
C ALA A 330 -3.56 -9.16 -26.30
N ASP A 331 -4.81 -8.99 -25.86
CA ASP A 331 -5.21 -8.01 -24.83
C ASP A 331 -5.06 -8.53 -23.38
N PHE A 332 -4.78 -9.83 -23.21
CA PHE A 332 -4.70 -10.50 -21.91
C PHE A 332 -3.28 -10.85 -21.43
N VAL A 333 -2.24 -10.41 -22.16
CA VAL A 333 -0.81 -10.69 -21.85
C VAL A 333 -0.26 -9.70 -20.84
#